data_AF-A0A8J2FLM7-F1
#
_entry.id   AF-A0A8J2FLM7-F1
#
_cell.length_a   1.000
_cell.length_b   1.000
_cell.length_c   1.000
_cell.angle_alpha   90.00
_cell.angle_beta   90.00
_cell.angle_gamma   90.00
#
_symmetry.space_group_name_H-M   'P 1'
#
loop_
_entity.id
_entity.type
_entity.pdbx_description
1 polymer ?
#
loop_
_entity_poly.entity_id
_entity_poly.type
_entity_poly.pdbx_seq_one_letter_code
_entity_poly.pdbx_strand_id
1 'polypeptide(L)'
;MEERELEEEIKNLCATTHLQLEAVFLEKMMQLYEIQRITHGVMMVGTVGTGKSAAWRTLLAAMERIDKIKSEAIVIEPKAITKDELYGRLDPTTLEWTDGVFTANLRRILSKNSATAKQGSDRRYWIVFDGDVDPEWAENLNSVLDDNKLLTLPNGERLSIPPNVRLLFEVDTLKYATLA
;
A
#
# COMPACT_ATOMS: atom_id res chain seq x y z
N MET A 1 -7.94 12.57 14.24
CA MET A 1 -7.44 11.53 15.14
C MET A 1 -6.33 12.18 15.95
N GLU A 2 -6.44 12.13 17.27
CA GLU A 2 -5.40 12.67 18.14
C GLU A 2 -4.28 11.62 18.29
N GLU A 3 -3.02 12.04 18.24
CA GLU A 3 -1.86 11.13 18.32
C GLU A 3 -1.89 10.28 19.61
N ARG A 4 -2.34 10.86 20.72
CA ARG A 4 -2.47 10.16 22.00
C ARG A 4 -3.48 9.01 21.95
N GLU A 5 -4.61 9.24 21.30
CA GLU A 5 -5.65 8.23 21.12
C GLU A 5 -5.13 7.05 20.27
N LEU A 6 -4.36 7.36 19.22
CA LEU A 6 -3.72 6.35 18.39
C LEU A 6 -2.70 5.52 19.16
N GLU A 7 -1.83 6.16 19.95
CA GLU A 7 -0.85 5.46 20.78
C GLU A 7 -1.50 4.51 21.79
N GLU A 8 -2.58 4.95 22.45
CA GLU A 8 -3.33 4.13 23.41
C GLU A 8 -3.96 2.92 22.72
N GLU A 9 -4.55 3.10 21.53
CA GLU A 9 -5.15 1.99 20.80
C GLU A 9 -4.10 1.00 20.26
N ILE A 10 -2.93 1.49 19.83
CA ILE A 10 -1.79 0.64 19.46
C ILE A 10 -1.34 -0.20 20.67
N LYS A 11 -1.21 0.40 21.87
CA LYS A 11 -0.87 -0.31 23.11
C LYS A 11 -1.88 -1.41 23.41
N ASN A 12 -3.17 -1.11 23.32
CA ASN A 12 -4.24 -2.07 23.53
C ASN A 12 -4.17 -3.24 22.52
N LEU A 13 -3.98 -2.92 21.24
CA LEU A 13 -3.87 -3.93 20.18
C LEU A 13 -2.67 -4.85 20.37
N CYS A 14 -1.50 -4.31 20.70
CA CYS A 14 -0.31 -5.11 20.99
C CYS A 14 -0.55 -6.08 22.15
N ALA A 15 -1.21 -5.63 23.22
CA ALA A 15 -1.56 -6.50 24.35
C ALA A 15 -2.50 -7.64 23.93
N THR A 16 -3.51 -7.36 23.10
CA THR A 16 -4.47 -8.39 22.62
C THR A 16 -3.88 -9.36 21.59
N THR A 17 -2.83 -8.96 20.88
CA THR A 17 -2.17 -9.76 19.84
C THR A 17 -0.89 -10.42 20.33
N HIS A 18 -0.61 -10.35 21.64
CA HIS A 18 0.59 -10.88 22.28
C HIS A 18 1.90 -10.33 21.69
N LEU A 19 1.88 -9.08 21.21
CA LEU A 19 3.07 -8.35 20.78
C LEU A 19 3.67 -7.59 21.95
N GLN A 20 4.97 -7.74 22.18
CA GLN A 20 5.70 -6.92 23.14
C GLN A 20 5.92 -5.53 22.55
N LEU A 21 5.26 -4.52 23.13
CA LEU A 21 5.39 -3.13 22.69
C LEU A 21 6.66 -2.52 23.29
N GLU A 22 7.76 -2.56 22.54
CA GLU A 22 8.94 -1.76 22.84
C GLU A 22 8.79 -0.32 22.33
N ALA A 23 9.48 0.62 22.97
CA ALA A 23 9.39 2.05 22.63
C ALA A 23 9.73 2.32 21.15
N VAL A 24 10.76 1.66 20.62
CA VAL A 24 11.16 1.80 19.21
C VAL A 24 10.07 1.30 18.26
N PHE A 25 9.37 0.22 18.61
CA PHE A 25 8.30 -0.34 17.78
C PHE A 25 7.10 0.61 17.73
N LEU A 26 6.71 1.20 18.86
CA LEU A 26 5.69 2.25 18.92
C LEU A 26 6.09 3.47 18.08
N GLU A 27 7.31 3.97 18.28
CA GLU A 27 7.83 5.12 17.55
C GLU A 27 7.79 4.90 16.03
N LYS A 28 8.15 3.71 15.54
CA LYS A 28 8.09 3.37 14.12
C LYS A 28 6.66 3.31 13.57
N MET A 29 5.69 2.84 14.35
CA MET A 29 4.27 2.91 13.95
C MET A 29 3.76 4.35 13.88
N MET A 30 4.16 5.20 14.83
CA MET A 30 3.79 6.62 14.82
C MET A 30 4.45 7.37 13.64
N GLN A 31 5.72 7.09 13.34
CA GLN A 31 6.40 7.62 12.16
C GLN A 31 5.71 7.21 10.86
N LEU A 32 5.31 5.94 10.75
CA LEU A 32 4.54 5.45 9.60
C LEU A 32 3.18 6.17 9.47
N TYR A 33 2.50 6.40 10.58
CA TYR A 33 1.23 7.14 10.62
C TYR A 33 1.39 8.58 10.12
N GLU A 34 2.45 9.29 10.51
CA GLU A 34 2.70 10.65 10.05
C GLU A 34 3.08 10.70 8.57
N ILE A 35 3.98 9.83 8.13
CA ILE A 35 4.44 9.81 6.73
C ILE A 35 3.28 9.52 5.76
N GLN A 36 2.39 8.56 6.08
CA GLN A 36 1.27 8.22 5.17
C GLN A 36 0.23 9.36 5.03
N ARG A 37 0.24 10.36 5.91
CA ARG A 37 -0.62 11.56 5.77
C ARG A 37 -0.09 12.52 4.72
N ILE A 38 1.23 12.50 4.51
CA ILE A 38 1.95 13.43 3.63
C ILE A 38 2.09 12.82 2.23
N THR A 39 2.46 11.55 2.15
CA THR A 39 2.66 10.82 0.88
C THR A 39 1.73 9.62 0.76
N HIS A 40 1.32 9.31 -0.47
CA HIS A 40 0.56 8.11 -0.79
C HIS A 40 1.44 6.89 -1.02
N GLY A 41 2.76 7.05 -1.11
CA GLY A 41 3.75 5.97 -1.23
C GLY A 41 4.73 5.99 -0.08
N VAL A 42 4.84 4.89 0.67
CA VAL A 42 5.72 4.76 1.83
C VAL A 42 6.58 3.51 1.71
N MET A 43 7.87 3.62 2.03
CA MET A 43 8.80 2.50 2.01
C MET A 43 9.27 2.15 3.42
N MET A 44 9.02 0.92 3.84
CA MET A 44 9.46 0.33 5.09
C MET A 44 10.67 -0.56 4.83
N VAL A 45 11.85 -0.05 5.20
CA VAL A 45 13.13 -0.74 5.01
C VAL A 45 13.59 -1.36 6.33
N GLY A 46 13.99 -2.62 6.30
CA GLY A 46 14.60 -3.27 7.45
C GLY A 46 14.70 -4.77 7.26
N THR A 47 15.52 -5.43 8.08
CA THR A 47 15.77 -6.86 7.91
C THR A 47 14.54 -7.73 8.17
N VAL A 48 14.55 -8.94 7.64
CA VAL A 48 13.51 -9.94 7.92
C VAL A 48 13.39 -10.16 9.43
N GLY A 49 12.16 -10.25 9.94
CA GLY A 49 11.90 -10.48 11.37
C GLY A 49 11.98 -9.24 12.26
N THR A 50 12.19 -8.04 11.72
CA THR A 50 12.21 -6.77 12.48
C THR A 50 10.83 -6.19 12.82
N GLY A 51 9.75 -6.90 12.46
CA GLY A 51 8.39 -6.50 12.81
C GLY A 51 7.72 -5.51 11.84
N LYS A 52 8.30 -5.21 10.66
CA LYS A 52 7.69 -4.35 9.62
C LYS A 52 6.22 -4.73 9.34
N SER A 53 6.04 -6.00 9.00
CA SER A 53 4.77 -6.65 8.75
C SER A 53 3.78 -6.61 9.94
N ALA A 54 4.29 -6.60 11.18
CA ALA A 54 3.45 -6.46 12.37
C ALA A 54 3.09 -4.98 12.61
N ALA A 55 4.02 -4.06 12.39
CA ALA A 55 3.85 -2.63 12.61
C ALA A 55 2.72 -2.06 11.74
N TRP A 56 2.77 -2.28 10.42
CA TRP A 56 1.73 -1.72 9.55
C TRP A 56 0.37 -2.39 9.75
N ARG A 57 0.31 -3.69 10.06
CA ARG A 57 -0.94 -4.40 10.36
C ARG A 57 -1.59 -3.87 11.64
N THR A 58 -0.80 -3.70 12.70
CA THR A 58 -1.27 -3.13 13.98
C THR A 58 -1.74 -1.70 13.80
N LEU A 59 -0.98 -0.86 13.08
CA LEU A 59 -1.37 0.51 12.80
C LEU A 59 -2.69 0.56 12.01
N LEU A 60 -2.83 -0.26 10.97
CA LEU A 60 -4.05 -0.30 10.16
C LEU A 60 -5.28 -0.69 10.98
N ALA A 61 -5.13 -1.67 11.88
CA ALA A 61 -6.18 -2.09 12.81
C ALA A 61 -6.52 -1.00 13.84
N ALA A 62 -5.51 -0.29 14.37
CA ALA A 62 -5.71 0.82 15.31
C ALA A 62 -6.51 1.94 14.67
N MET A 63 -6.14 2.33 13.44
CA MET A 63 -6.82 3.39 12.71
C MET A 63 -8.29 3.02 12.46
N GLU A 64 -8.59 1.80 11.96
CA GLU A 64 -9.97 1.33 11.76
C GLU A 64 -10.80 1.36 13.05
N ARG A 65 -10.20 1.06 14.21
CA ARG A 65 -10.93 1.09 15.49
C ARG A 65 -11.27 2.49 15.94
N ILE A 66 -10.43 3.48 15.66
CA ILE A 66 -10.63 4.87 16.08
C ILE A 66 -11.62 5.57 15.15
N ASP A 67 -11.35 5.58 13.85
CA ASP A 67 -12.17 6.33 12.89
C ASP A 67 -13.37 5.55 12.35
N LYS A 68 -13.48 4.26 12.66
CA LYS A 68 -14.53 3.34 12.18
C LYS A 68 -14.56 3.18 10.65
N ILE A 69 -13.47 3.53 9.96
CA ILE A 69 -13.29 3.34 8.53
C ILE A 69 -12.68 1.96 8.29
N LYS A 70 -13.40 1.13 7.53
CA LYS A 70 -12.92 -0.22 7.17
C LYS A 70 -11.63 -0.14 6.38
N SER A 71 -10.63 -0.91 6.81
CA SER A 71 -9.32 -0.97 6.17
C SER A 71 -9.11 -2.31 5.48
N GLU A 72 -8.71 -2.30 4.21
CA GLU A 72 -8.40 -3.50 3.42
C GLU A 72 -6.94 -3.42 2.95
N ALA A 73 -6.13 -4.43 3.29
CA ALA A 73 -4.75 -4.55 2.83
C ALA A 73 -4.65 -5.62 1.75
N ILE A 74 -3.96 -5.31 0.65
CA ILE A 74 -3.70 -6.21 -0.48
C ILE A 74 -2.20 -6.39 -0.55
N VAL A 75 -1.71 -7.58 -0.23
CA VAL A 75 -0.27 -7.89 -0.27
C VAL A 75 0.05 -8.55 -1.62
N ILE A 76 1.08 -8.03 -2.29
CA ILE A 76 1.57 -8.49 -3.58
C ILE A 76 3.08 -8.71 -3.43
N GLU A 77 3.56 -9.91 -3.78
CA GLU A 77 4.99 -10.16 -3.96
C GLU A 77 5.33 -9.89 -5.44
N PRO A 78 5.91 -8.72 -5.77
CA PRO A 78 6.10 -8.30 -7.15
C PRO A 78 7.07 -9.19 -7.92
N LYS A 79 8.00 -9.89 -7.25
CA LYS A 79 8.98 -10.76 -7.91
C LYS A 79 8.49 -12.19 -8.11
N ALA A 80 7.34 -12.55 -7.56
CA ALA A 80 6.73 -13.86 -7.77
C ALA A 80 5.98 -13.95 -9.11
N ILE A 81 5.75 -12.83 -9.77
CA ILE A 81 5.02 -12.72 -11.04
C ILE A 81 5.78 -11.85 -12.03
N THR A 82 5.49 -12.02 -13.31
CA THR A 82 6.09 -11.20 -14.37
C THR A 82 5.54 -9.77 -14.35
N LYS A 83 6.26 -8.83 -14.99
CA LYS A 83 5.79 -7.44 -15.18
C LYS A 83 4.40 -7.39 -15.85
N ASP A 84 4.18 -8.25 -16.84
CA ASP A 84 2.91 -8.40 -17.55
C ASP A 84 1.80 -8.95 -16.65
N GLU A 85 2.09 -9.90 -15.76
CA GLU A 85 1.12 -10.41 -14.79
C GLU A 85 0.85 -9.42 -13.65
N LEU A 86 1.80 -8.53 -13.34
CA LEU A 86 1.63 -7.50 -12.32
C LEU A 86 0.76 -6.34 -12.83
N TYR A 87 1.10 -5.76 -13.99
CA TYR A 87 0.45 -4.57 -14.53
C TYR A 87 -0.60 -4.86 -15.60
N GLY A 88 -0.50 -5.99 -16.27
CA GLY A 88 -1.32 -6.33 -17.43
C GLY A 88 -0.54 -6.23 -18.73
N ARG A 89 -1.09 -6.85 -19.76
CA ARG A 89 -0.49 -6.92 -21.10
C ARG A 89 -1.52 -6.65 -22.18
N LEU A 90 -1.04 -6.10 -23.29
CA LEU A 90 -1.81 -5.95 -24.52
C LEU A 90 -1.39 -7.06 -25.47
N ASP A 91 -2.33 -7.92 -25.88
CA ASP A 91 -2.05 -8.95 -26.87
C ASP A 91 -1.79 -8.29 -28.24
N PRO A 92 -0.62 -8.50 -28.87
CA PRO A 92 -0.28 -7.82 -30.13
C PRO A 92 -1.08 -8.33 -31.33
N THR A 93 -1.72 -9.49 -31.22
CA THR A 93 -2.50 -10.11 -32.29
C THR A 93 -3.98 -9.73 -32.18
N THR A 94 -4.56 -9.87 -30.98
CA THR A 94 -5.99 -9.59 -30.76
C THR A 94 -6.26 -8.14 -30.39
N LEU A 95 -5.22 -7.39 -29.98
CA LEU A 95 -5.32 -6.05 -29.39
C LEU A 95 -6.19 -6.03 -28.13
N GLU A 96 -6.38 -7.19 -27.49
CA GLU A 96 -7.13 -7.30 -26.24
C GLU A 96 -6.23 -7.02 -25.04
N TRP A 97 -6.74 -6.22 -24.11
CA TRP A 97 -6.07 -5.92 -22.86
C TRP A 97 -6.43 -6.96 -21.81
N THR A 98 -5.42 -7.52 -21.14
CA THR A 98 -5.58 -8.36 -19.95
C THR A 98 -5.00 -7.63 -18.75
N ASP A 99 -5.82 -7.39 -17.72
CA ASP A 99 -5.35 -6.80 -16.46
C ASP A 99 -4.40 -7.75 -15.71
N GLY A 100 -3.40 -7.17 -15.05
CA GLY A 100 -2.54 -7.83 -14.09
C GLY A 100 -3.08 -7.74 -12.66
N VAL A 101 -2.37 -8.33 -11.71
CA VAL A 101 -2.76 -8.39 -10.29
C VAL A 101 -2.94 -7.00 -9.69
N PHE A 102 -2.02 -6.07 -9.96
CA PHE A 102 -2.09 -4.71 -9.43
C PHE A 102 -3.23 -3.91 -10.09
N THR A 103 -3.33 -3.93 -11.41
CA THR A 103 -4.37 -3.18 -12.15
C THR A 103 -5.76 -3.71 -11.87
N ALA A 104 -5.96 -5.02 -11.81
CA ALA A 104 -7.25 -5.62 -11.43
C ALA A 104 -7.68 -5.19 -10.02
N ASN A 105 -6.75 -5.19 -9.05
CA ASN A 105 -7.05 -4.73 -7.69
C ASN A 105 -7.34 -3.22 -7.62
N LEU A 106 -6.58 -2.40 -8.35
CA LEU A 106 -6.80 -0.96 -8.42
C LEU A 106 -8.18 -0.65 -9.03
N ARG A 107 -8.56 -1.32 -10.13
CA ARG A 107 -9.90 -1.19 -10.73
C ARG A 107 -11.01 -1.62 -9.77
N ARG A 108 -10.81 -2.72 -9.04
CA ARG A 108 -11.75 -3.19 -8.01
C ARG A 108 -11.97 -2.11 -6.94
N ILE A 109 -10.91 -1.44 -6.51
CA ILE A 109 -10.99 -0.32 -5.56
C ILE A 109 -11.73 0.88 -6.17
N LEU A 110 -11.38 1.29 -7.40
CA LEU A 110 -12.03 2.40 -8.10
C LEU A 110 -13.54 2.17 -8.29
N SER A 111 -13.92 0.94 -8.65
CA SER A 111 -15.31 0.54 -8.78
C SER A 111 -16.04 0.59 -7.44
N LYS A 112 -15.44 0.03 -6.37
CA LYS A 112 -16.00 0.10 -5.02
C LYS A 112 -16.16 1.54 -4.54
N ASN A 113 -15.15 2.39 -4.71
CA ASN A 113 -15.20 3.81 -4.33
C ASN A 113 -16.34 4.55 -5.05
N SER A 114 -16.54 4.27 -6.34
CA SER A 114 -17.63 4.86 -7.12
C SER A 114 -19.02 4.42 -6.62
N ALA A 115 -19.14 3.17 -6.15
CA ALA A 115 -20.37 2.65 -5.56
C ALA A 115 -20.59 3.18 -4.14
N THR A 116 -19.55 3.28 -3.32
CA THR A 116 -19.64 3.69 -1.92
C THR A 116 -19.76 5.20 -1.75
N ALA A 117 -19.25 6.01 -2.68
CA ALA A 117 -19.54 7.45 -2.73
C ALA A 117 -21.05 7.74 -2.77
N LYS A 118 -21.84 6.83 -3.38
CA LYS A 118 -23.31 6.91 -3.39
C LYS A 118 -23.96 6.43 -2.08
N GLN A 119 -23.23 5.69 -1.25
CA GLN A 119 -23.73 5.05 -0.02
C GLN A 119 -23.11 5.62 1.26
N GLY A 120 -22.19 6.59 1.16
CA GLY A 120 -21.55 7.24 2.31
C GLY A 120 -20.59 6.38 3.13
N SER A 121 -20.12 5.23 2.61
CA SER A 121 -19.20 4.33 3.32
C SER A 121 -17.78 4.49 2.77
N ASP A 122 -16.94 5.27 3.47
CA ASP A 122 -15.52 5.35 3.12
C ASP A 122 -14.78 4.08 3.54
N ARG A 123 -13.75 3.70 2.79
CA ARG A 123 -12.86 2.56 3.06
C ARG A 123 -11.43 2.97 2.82
N ARG A 124 -10.51 2.50 3.65
CA ARG A 124 -9.06 2.68 3.50
C ARG A 124 -8.48 1.47 2.79
N TYR A 125 -7.61 1.68 1.80
CA TYR A 125 -6.95 0.60 1.09
C TYR A 125 -5.43 0.75 1.15
N TRP A 126 -4.74 -0.31 1.53
CA TRP A 126 -3.28 -0.36 1.49
C TRP A 126 -2.87 -1.45 0.50
N ILE A 127 -2.11 -1.10 -0.52
CA ILE A 127 -1.49 -2.07 -1.43
C ILE A 127 -0.03 -2.20 -0.99
N VAL A 128 0.33 -3.37 -0.49
CA VAL A 128 1.64 -3.66 0.07
C VAL A 128 2.43 -4.49 -0.94
N PHE A 129 3.52 -3.94 -1.44
CA PHE A 129 4.52 -4.69 -2.19
C PHE A 129 5.52 -5.28 -1.19
N ASP A 130 5.38 -6.58 -0.92
CA ASP A 130 6.22 -7.34 0.01
C ASP A 130 7.25 -8.12 -0.81
N GLY A 131 8.46 -7.57 -0.92
CA GLY A 131 9.52 -8.09 -1.80
C GLY A 131 10.53 -7.01 -2.20
N ASP A 132 11.69 -7.42 -2.71
CA ASP A 132 12.75 -6.49 -3.11
C ASP A 132 12.30 -5.55 -4.24
N VAL A 133 12.71 -4.28 -4.15
CA VAL A 133 12.55 -3.33 -5.26
C VAL A 133 13.52 -3.66 -6.38
N ASP A 134 12.97 -3.92 -7.57
CA ASP A 134 13.72 -4.11 -8.80
C ASP A 134 13.31 -3.01 -9.81
N PRO A 135 14.27 -2.41 -10.54
CA PRO A 135 13.98 -1.40 -11.55
C PRO A 135 12.94 -1.81 -12.59
N GLU A 136 12.89 -3.08 -12.99
CA GLU A 136 12.02 -3.59 -14.05
C GLU A 136 10.53 -3.35 -13.76
N TRP A 137 10.10 -3.67 -12.54
CA TRP A 137 8.72 -3.50 -12.12
C TRP A 137 8.47 -2.13 -11.47
N ALA A 138 9.47 -1.54 -10.82
CA ALA A 138 9.33 -0.26 -10.13
C ALA A 138 9.19 0.94 -11.07
N GLU A 139 9.74 0.87 -12.29
CA GLU A 139 9.68 1.95 -13.29
C GLU A 139 8.25 2.46 -13.53
N ASN A 140 7.28 1.54 -13.63
CA ASN A 140 5.87 1.86 -13.88
C ASN A 140 5.19 2.55 -12.67
N LEU A 141 5.81 2.57 -11.49
CA LEU A 141 5.30 3.23 -10.30
C LEU A 141 5.87 4.62 -10.07
N ASN A 142 6.88 5.07 -10.82
CA ASN A 142 7.46 6.40 -10.61
C ASN A 142 6.41 7.51 -10.77
N SER A 143 5.61 7.46 -11.85
CA SER A 143 4.49 8.39 -12.07
C SER A 143 3.30 8.17 -11.13
N VAL A 144 3.30 7.04 -10.41
CA VAL A 144 2.30 6.73 -9.41
C VAL A 144 2.70 7.31 -8.07
N LEU A 145 4.00 7.34 -7.75
CA LEU A 145 4.56 7.83 -6.49
C LEU A 145 4.80 9.34 -6.46
N ASP A 146 4.89 9.98 -7.62
CA ASP A 146 4.95 11.43 -7.73
C ASP A 146 3.59 12.13 -7.49
N ASP A 147 3.56 13.45 -7.67
CA ASP A 147 2.35 14.26 -7.50
C ASP A 147 1.24 13.95 -8.52
N ASN A 148 1.55 13.29 -9.64
CA ASN A 148 0.56 12.94 -10.66
C ASN A 148 -0.38 11.82 -10.20
N LYS A 149 0.11 10.92 -9.33
CA LYS A 149 -0.67 9.79 -8.78
C LYS A 149 -1.34 8.96 -9.88
N LEU A 150 -0.65 8.76 -10.99
CA LEU A 150 -1.23 8.25 -12.23
C LEU A 150 -0.43 7.06 -12.78
N LEU A 151 -1.11 5.92 -12.90
CA LEU A 151 -0.58 4.77 -13.61
C LEU A 151 -0.97 4.85 -15.08
N THR A 152 0.02 4.93 -15.97
CA THR A 152 -0.21 4.89 -17.42
C THR A 152 0.09 3.49 -17.94
N LEU A 153 -0.91 2.83 -18.52
CA LEU A 153 -0.81 1.48 -19.05
C LEU A 153 -0.37 1.48 -20.51
N PRO A 154 0.26 0.39 -21.00
CA PRO A 154 0.68 0.27 -22.41
C PRO A 154 -0.46 0.43 -23.43
N ASN A 155 -1.70 0.12 -23.05
CA ASN A 155 -2.89 0.34 -23.88
C ASN A 155 -3.32 1.83 -23.96
N GLY A 156 -2.59 2.75 -23.33
CA GLY A 156 -2.88 4.18 -23.27
C GLY A 156 -3.85 4.59 -22.16
N GLU A 157 -4.39 3.65 -21.39
CA GLU A 157 -5.28 3.93 -20.28
C GLU A 157 -4.53 4.55 -19.11
N ARG A 158 -5.21 5.45 -18.40
CA ARG A 158 -4.68 6.19 -17.26
C ARG A 158 -5.54 5.93 -16.03
N LEU A 159 -4.97 5.24 -15.04
CA LEU A 159 -5.63 4.92 -13.77
C LEU A 159 -5.06 5.82 -12.67
N SER A 160 -5.89 6.69 -12.10
CA SER A 160 -5.48 7.52 -10.97
C SER A 160 -5.57 6.75 -9.65
N ILE A 161 -4.64 7.01 -8.74
CA ILE A 161 -4.68 6.47 -7.38
C ILE A 161 -5.62 7.31 -6.53
N PRO A 162 -6.72 6.73 -6.00
CA PRO A 162 -7.64 7.45 -5.14
C PRO A 162 -6.99 7.93 -3.83
N PRO A 163 -7.52 9.00 -3.21
CA PRO A 163 -6.95 9.57 -1.98
C PRO A 163 -7.05 8.63 -0.76
N ASN A 164 -7.91 7.60 -0.81
CA ASN A 164 -8.05 6.58 0.22
C ASN A 164 -7.16 5.34 0.02
N VAL A 165 -6.32 5.35 -1.02
CA VAL A 165 -5.33 4.28 -1.30
C VAL A 165 -3.94 4.73 -0.85
N ARG A 166 -3.19 3.81 -0.24
CA ARG A 166 -1.76 3.95 0.06
C ARG A 166 -1.00 2.79 -0.55
N LEU A 167 0.19 3.08 -1.08
CA LEU A 167 1.16 2.10 -1.53
C LEU A 167 2.22 1.96 -0.45
N LEU A 168 2.46 0.75 0.02
CA LEU A 168 3.47 0.43 1.00
C LEU A 168 4.49 -0.52 0.37
N PHE A 169 5.78 -0.27 0.54
CA PHE A 169 6.84 -1.16 0.09
C PHE A 169 7.52 -1.75 1.32
N GLU A 170 7.38 -3.05 1.53
CA GLU A 170 8.07 -3.78 2.59
C GLU A 170 9.32 -4.45 1.99
N VAL A 171 10.50 -3.90 2.29
CA VAL A 171 11.76 -4.28 1.64
C VAL A 171 12.87 -4.55 2.66
N ASP A 172 13.79 -5.46 2.32
CA ASP A 172 14.96 -5.76 3.16
C ASP A 172 16.03 -4.65 3.05
N THR A 173 16.39 -4.31 1.81
CA THR A 173 17.45 -3.36 1.48
C THR A 173 17.11 -2.50 0.27
N LEU A 174 17.75 -1.33 0.18
CA LEU A 174 17.63 -0.40 -0.96
C LEU A 174 18.81 -0.48 -1.94
N LYS A 175 19.63 -1.53 -1.85
CA LYS A 175 20.85 -1.65 -2.66
C LYS A 175 20.63 -1.54 -4.18
N TYR A 176 19.46 -1.95 -4.65
CA TYR A 176 19.08 -1.95 -6.07
C TYR A 176 18.06 -0.87 -6.44
N ALA A 177 17.67 -0.03 -5.48
CA ALA A 177 16.79 1.11 -5.73
C ALA A 177 17.57 2.26 -6.37
N THR A 178 16.95 2.95 -7.32
CA THR A 178 17.50 4.16 -7.94
C THR A 178 17.10 5.40 -7.13
N LEU A 179 17.96 6.43 -7.12
CA LEU A 179 17.76 7.72 -6.43
C LEU A 179 16.82 8.69 -7.19
N ALA A 180 15.94 8.17 -8.05
CA ALA A 180 15.20 8.96 -9.03
C ALA A 180 14.33 10.08 -8.41
#